data_AF-A0A821YAL2-F1
#
_entry.id   AF-A0A821YAL2-F1
#
_cell.length_a   1.000
_cell.length_b   1.000
_cell.length_c   1.000
_cell.angle_alpha   90.00
_cell.angle_beta   90.00
_cell.angle_gamma   90.00
#
_symmetry.space_group_name_H-M   'P 1'
#
loop_
_entity.id
_entity.type
_entity.pdbx_description
1 polymer ?
#
loop_
_entity_poly.entity_id
_entity_poly.type
_entity_poly.pdbx_seq_one_letter_code
_entity_poly.pdbx_strand_id
1 'polypeptide(L)'
;MGFIKKLYEKFVGRENLSAPCILVSHVFDEDDEAELFFDLVLARFENFDQQNNAVRNKSFSSDVDFIIQCTMASLSSTELCKKFLNRIDSYLYIYRRIEEYIGIVKQSAYWIRGWENDVKQLKEKLLQSLSRVFIESKGLQPNLCLKDEQQLRKINIVQYLMAMTEIGAKTIDTFFVLIKLSFQSSIVIDKHDRLQWKIIISNIKYFKISIQEFISNYITYELAFREFSLDLPGFIELIRKNHPSKHSEESPFLIFLRLSKDLNIKTEEFFDQYRTLFERGIKEKFYCFSHIGDLFTIIGRHDRVFDVYFTIYANSVDLDDLWTMFMYLSTKSELNDIIQKHLISKLSIRTAGAPIDSFLRYTKFATECMTKIKHEYHPRFLRIFENIFEGFIGHQLTDERYSYRFSQSNLKEFLKISLEMSTSHDLQQPSCLLIVRCLIFQNSTRQLNTADKTKGLFEKLNDFDQSLCEKNNPAAI
;
A
#
# COMPACT_ATOMS: atom_id res chain seq x y z
N MET A 1 1.27 46.38 25.61
CA MET A 1 0.43 46.74 26.79
C MET A 1 -1.07 47.07 26.48
N GLY A 2 -1.63 46.79 25.29
CA GLY A 2 -2.90 47.43 24.87
C GLY A 2 -4.18 46.59 24.69
N PHE A 3 -4.14 45.25 24.65
CA PHE A 3 -5.29 44.43 24.22
C PHE A 3 -5.88 43.53 25.31
N ILE A 4 -5.05 42.83 26.09
CA ILE A 4 -5.51 41.98 27.20
C ILE A 4 -6.18 42.84 28.30
N LYS A 5 -5.65 44.04 28.54
CA LYS A 5 -6.29 45.05 29.41
C LYS A 5 -7.70 45.45 28.95
N LYS A 6 -7.97 45.52 27.63
CA LYS A 6 -9.31 45.80 27.09
C LYS A 6 -10.27 44.61 27.23
N LEU A 7 -9.76 43.38 27.13
CA LEU A 7 -10.54 42.17 27.45
C LEU A 7 -10.87 42.10 28.94
N TYR A 8 -9.91 42.44 29.79
CA TYR A 8 -10.08 42.59 31.23
C TYR A 8 -11.19 43.60 31.56
N GLU A 9 -11.16 44.80 30.98
CA GLU A 9 -12.21 45.83 31.16
C GLU A 9 -13.60 45.37 30.68
N LYS A 10 -13.68 44.46 29.69
CA LYS A 10 -14.93 43.89 29.18
C LYS A 10 -15.53 42.79 30.07
N PHE A 11 -14.70 42.01 30.77
CA PHE A 11 -15.12 40.89 31.63
C PHE A 11 -15.37 41.29 33.08
N VAL A 12 -14.57 42.21 33.62
CA VAL A 12 -14.72 42.73 34.99
C VAL A 12 -16.10 43.39 35.20
N GLY A 13 -16.75 43.86 34.14
CA GLY A 13 -18.11 44.40 34.18
C GLY A 13 -19.25 43.36 34.16
N ARG A 14 -18.97 42.05 34.02
CA ARG A 14 -20.00 41.01 33.81
C ARG A 14 -19.91 39.81 34.76
N GLU A 15 -18.73 39.44 35.26
CA GLU A 15 -18.54 38.25 36.12
C GLU A 15 -17.43 38.44 37.17
N ASN A 16 -17.52 37.74 38.32
CA ASN A 16 -16.47 37.73 39.35
C ASN A 16 -15.33 36.77 38.95
N LEU A 17 -14.30 37.28 38.28
CA LEU A 17 -13.07 36.52 37.97
C LEU A 17 -12.20 36.33 39.22
N SER A 18 -11.55 35.18 39.33
CA SER A 18 -10.60 34.92 40.42
C SER A 18 -9.23 35.56 40.18
N ALA A 19 -8.54 35.95 41.25
CA ALA A 19 -7.18 36.50 41.14
C ALA A 19 -6.17 35.56 40.44
N PRO A 20 -6.21 34.23 40.65
CA PRO A 20 -5.36 33.29 39.89
C PRO A 20 -5.61 33.29 38.39
N CYS A 21 -6.88 33.43 37.98
CA CYS A 21 -7.27 33.53 36.57
C CYS A 21 -6.65 34.77 35.90
N ILE A 22 -6.69 35.90 36.59
CA ILE A 22 -6.07 37.15 36.13
C ILE A 22 -4.55 36.99 35.99
N LEU A 23 -3.90 36.27 36.91
CA LEU A 23 -2.46 35.99 36.79
C LEU A 23 -2.13 35.09 35.60
N VAL A 24 -3.01 34.16 35.24
CA VAL A 24 -2.85 33.34 34.02
C VAL A 24 -2.92 34.21 32.77
N SER A 25 -3.81 35.20 32.69
CA SER A 25 -3.90 36.04 31.47
C SER A 25 -2.68 36.94 31.27
N HIS A 26 -2.02 37.36 32.35
CA HIS A 26 -0.83 38.20 32.29
C HIS A 26 0.42 37.50 31.75
N VAL A 27 0.45 36.16 31.67
CA VAL A 27 1.60 35.45 31.06
C VAL A 27 1.84 35.94 29.63
N PHE A 28 0.78 36.27 28.88
CA PHE A 28 0.90 36.70 27.49
C PHE A 28 1.46 38.12 27.33
N ASP A 29 1.48 38.93 28.40
CA ASP A 29 2.05 40.28 28.40
C ASP A 29 3.58 40.27 28.56
N GLU A 30 4.14 39.16 29.07
CA GLU A 30 5.58 39.03 29.32
C GLU A 30 6.40 38.92 28.03
N ASP A 31 7.70 39.23 28.13
CA ASP A 31 8.65 39.13 27.02
C ASP A 31 9.35 37.77 26.92
N ASP A 32 9.20 36.90 27.92
CA ASP A 32 9.86 35.59 27.97
C ASP A 32 9.54 34.69 26.77
N GLU A 33 10.49 33.84 26.38
CA GLU A 33 10.32 32.88 25.29
C GLU A 33 10.83 31.50 25.71
N ALA A 34 10.48 30.47 24.93
CA ALA A 34 10.93 29.09 25.10
C ALA A 34 10.64 28.55 26.52
N GLU A 35 11.66 28.00 27.17
CA GLU A 35 11.57 27.34 28.48
C GLU A 35 11.13 28.29 29.59
N LEU A 36 11.64 29.53 29.63
CA LEU A 36 11.25 30.53 30.63
C LEU A 36 9.75 30.87 30.55
N PHE A 37 9.24 31.03 29.33
CA PHE A 37 7.80 31.26 29.12
C PHE A 37 6.97 30.05 29.56
N PHE A 38 7.45 28.84 29.26
CA PHE A 38 6.78 27.61 29.67
C PHE A 38 6.73 27.46 31.18
N ASP A 39 7.84 27.68 31.88
CA ASP A 39 7.91 27.59 33.34
C ASP A 39 6.95 28.59 34.02
N LEU A 40 6.88 29.82 33.48
CA LEU A 40 5.93 30.81 33.95
C LEU A 40 4.48 30.33 33.76
N VAL A 41 4.13 29.88 32.55
CA VAL A 41 2.79 29.37 32.25
C VAL A 41 2.45 28.19 33.17
N LEU A 42 3.37 27.24 33.31
CA LEU A 42 3.21 26.08 34.19
C LEU A 42 2.92 26.52 35.63
N ALA A 43 3.75 27.40 36.18
CA ALA A 43 3.58 27.90 37.54
C ALA A 43 2.25 28.64 37.75
N ARG A 44 1.77 29.41 36.76
CA ARG A 44 0.46 30.09 36.84
C ARG A 44 -0.70 29.11 36.83
N PHE A 45 -0.66 28.08 35.99
CA PHE A 45 -1.69 27.05 35.94
C PHE A 45 -1.67 26.17 37.21
N GLU A 46 -0.50 25.79 37.73
CA GLU A 46 -0.41 25.04 39.00
C GLU A 46 -0.97 25.85 40.18
N ASN A 47 -0.70 27.15 40.24
CA ASN A 47 -1.32 28.03 41.25
C ASN A 47 -2.84 28.17 41.06
N PHE A 48 -3.30 28.29 39.82
CA PHE A 48 -4.74 28.28 39.52
C PHE A 48 -5.41 26.99 40.00
N ASP A 49 -4.80 25.84 39.74
CA ASP A 49 -5.30 24.52 40.17
C ASP A 49 -5.41 24.40 41.69
N GLN A 50 -4.37 24.82 42.42
CA GLN A 50 -4.34 24.77 43.88
C GLN A 50 -5.44 25.62 44.52
N GLN A 51 -5.72 26.80 43.94
CA GLN A 51 -6.69 27.74 44.50
C GLN A 51 -8.12 27.48 44.03
N ASN A 52 -8.32 26.90 42.86
CA ASN A 52 -9.63 26.70 42.23
C ASN A 52 -10.08 25.24 42.20
N ASN A 53 -10.04 24.55 43.35
CA ASN A 53 -10.65 23.22 43.51
C ASN A 53 -12.05 23.18 42.84
N ALA A 54 -12.13 22.57 41.65
CA ALA A 54 -13.21 22.75 40.68
C ALA A 54 -14.60 22.31 41.19
N VAL A 55 -14.62 21.52 42.28
CA VAL A 55 -15.84 21.03 42.94
C VAL A 55 -16.43 22.08 43.91
N ARG A 56 -15.71 23.16 44.25
CA ARG A 56 -16.11 24.13 45.28
C ARG A 56 -16.18 25.59 44.83
N ASN A 57 -15.61 25.98 43.69
CA ASN A 57 -15.56 27.39 43.28
C ASN A 57 -16.64 27.77 42.25
N LYS A 58 -17.45 28.79 42.59
CA LYS A 58 -18.49 29.37 41.73
C LYS A 58 -17.93 30.13 40.52
N SER A 59 -16.69 30.63 40.57
CA SER A 59 -16.06 31.38 39.47
C SER A 59 -15.30 30.51 38.46
N PHE A 60 -15.14 29.20 38.72
CA PHE A 60 -14.30 28.33 37.88
C PHE A 60 -14.71 28.38 36.41
N SER A 61 -16.02 28.45 36.17
CA SER A 61 -16.60 28.49 34.84
C SER A 61 -16.24 29.77 34.08
N SER A 62 -16.49 30.93 34.68
CA SER A 62 -16.12 32.23 34.12
C SER A 62 -14.61 32.37 33.95
N ASP A 63 -13.82 31.79 34.85
CA ASP A 63 -12.37 31.80 34.78
C ASP A 63 -11.84 31.03 33.56
N VAL A 64 -12.38 29.83 33.28
CA VAL A 64 -11.98 29.03 32.12
C VAL A 64 -12.36 29.73 30.80
N ASP A 65 -13.56 30.32 30.71
CA ASP A 65 -13.95 31.11 29.52
C ASP A 65 -12.99 32.29 29.30
N PHE A 66 -12.64 33.01 30.37
CA PHE A 66 -11.70 34.12 30.28
C PHE A 66 -10.29 33.66 29.81
N ILE A 67 -9.79 32.52 30.31
CA ILE A 67 -8.50 31.95 29.87
C ILE A 67 -8.56 31.58 28.37
N ILE A 68 -9.66 30.97 27.91
CA ILE A 68 -9.87 30.65 26.49
C ILE A 68 -9.81 31.93 25.65
N GLN A 69 -10.51 32.98 26.05
CA GLN A 69 -10.57 34.24 25.30
C GLN A 69 -9.22 34.97 25.28
N CYS A 70 -8.48 34.98 26.38
CA CYS A 70 -7.13 35.53 26.43
C CYS A 70 -6.17 34.78 25.50
N THR A 71 -6.26 33.44 25.50
CA THR A 71 -5.44 32.59 24.62
C THR A 71 -5.78 32.83 23.14
N MET A 72 -7.07 32.89 22.80
CA MET A 72 -7.55 33.21 21.45
C MET A 72 -7.10 34.59 20.97
N ALA A 73 -7.17 35.58 21.84
CA ALA A 73 -6.69 36.93 21.58
C ALA A 73 -5.19 36.97 21.31
N SER A 74 -4.41 36.22 22.09
CA SER A 74 -2.96 36.09 21.91
C SER A 74 -2.61 35.48 20.55
N LEU A 75 -3.28 34.39 20.17
CA LEU A 75 -3.10 33.73 18.86
C LEU A 75 -3.52 34.61 17.67
N SER A 76 -4.48 35.53 17.88
CA SER A 76 -5.01 36.40 16.83
C SER A 76 -4.27 37.76 16.75
N SER A 77 -3.44 38.09 17.72
CA SER A 77 -2.73 39.37 17.79
C SER A 77 -1.54 39.38 16.83
N THR A 78 -1.45 40.39 15.97
CA THR A 78 -0.32 40.57 15.05
C THR A 78 1.02 40.79 15.77
N GLU A 79 0.99 41.37 16.97
CA GLU A 79 2.19 41.63 17.78
C GLU A 79 2.64 40.37 18.53
N LEU A 80 1.72 39.72 19.27
CA LEU A 80 2.05 38.55 20.08
C LEU A 80 2.32 37.31 19.24
N CYS A 81 1.68 37.20 18.07
CA CYS A 81 1.87 36.07 17.17
C CYS A 81 3.31 35.99 16.61
N LYS A 82 4.10 37.09 16.67
CA LYS A 82 5.53 37.05 16.33
C LYS A 82 6.32 36.13 17.27
N LYS A 83 5.89 36.01 18.53
CA LYS A 83 6.51 35.16 19.55
C LYS A 83 5.99 33.72 19.53
N PHE A 84 4.96 33.44 18.73
CA PHE A 84 4.28 32.14 18.70
C PHE A 84 5.26 30.99 18.44
N LEU A 85 6.21 31.19 17.50
CA LEU A 85 7.24 30.21 17.14
C LEU A 85 8.00 29.67 18.35
N ASN A 86 8.36 30.56 19.28
CA ASN A 86 9.17 30.24 20.46
C ASN A 86 8.30 29.93 21.69
N ARG A 87 6.98 29.85 21.54
CA ARG A 87 6.03 29.64 22.64
C ARG A 87 5.07 28.46 22.38
N ILE A 88 5.28 27.68 21.31
CA ILE A 88 4.36 26.61 20.88
C ILE A 88 4.08 25.60 22.00
N ASP A 89 5.11 25.23 22.77
CA ASP A 89 5.04 24.23 23.83
C ASP A 89 4.05 24.67 24.91
N SER A 90 4.09 25.96 25.23
CA SER A 90 3.18 26.59 26.19
C SER A 90 1.76 26.67 25.66
N TYR A 91 1.56 27.02 24.38
CA TYR A 91 0.21 27.02 23.80
C TYR A 91 -0.41 25.63 23.75
N LEU A 92 0.39 24.59 23.44
CA LEU A 92 -0.06 23.20 23.48
C LEU A 92 -0.41 22.78 24.92
N TYR A 93 0.39 23.16 25.91
CA TYR A 93 0.10 22.93 27.32
C TYR A 93 -1.18 23.65 27.78
N ILE A 94 -1.35 24.93 27.44
CA ILE A 94 -2.54 25.72 27.77
C ILE A 94 -3.79 25.06 27.18
N TYR A 95 -3.73 24.64 25.91
CA TYR A 95 -4.83 23.95 25.26
C TYR A 95 -5.18 22.63 25.98
N ARG A 96 -4.17 21.83 26.36
CA ARG A 96 -4.37 20.61 27.15
C ARG A 96 -5.09 20.89 28.47
N ARG A 97 -4.62 21.88 29.23
CA ARG A 97 -5.21 22.23 30.54
C ARG A 97 -6.65 22.68 30.40
N ILE A 98 -6.96 23.46 29.36
CA ILE A 98 -8.34 23.85 29.04
C ILE A 98 -9.22 22.61 28.78
N GLU A 99 -8.76 21.64 27.97
CA GLU A 99 -9.50 20.39 27.73
C GLU A 99 -9.74 19.60 29.03
N GLU A 100 -8.75 19.53 29.92
CA GLU A 100 -8.86 18.87 31.22
C GLU A 100 -9.88 19.58 32.12
N TYR A 101 -9.87 20.92 32.18
CA TYR A 101 -10.86 21.69 32.93
C TYR A 101 -12.27 21.47 32.42
N ILE A 102 -12.48 21.43 31.11
CA ILE A 102 -13.80 21.15 30.53
C ILE A 102 -14.27 19.75 30.88
N GLY A 103 -13.37 18.76 30.86
CA GLY A 103 -13.67 17.41 31.31
C GLY A 103 -14.20 17.37 32.75
N ILE A 104 -13.61 18.17 33.64
CA ILE A 104 -14.06 18.30 35.03
C ILE A 104 -15.43 18.99 35.12
N VAL A 105 -15.66 20.08 34.38
CA VAL A 105 -16.96 20.79 34.43
C VAL A 105 -18.09 19.95 33.83
N LYS A 106 -17.83 19.14 32.78
CA LYS A 106 -18.82 18.20 32.20
C LYS A 106 -19.37 17.20 33.22
N GLN A 107 -18.58 16.85 34.23
CA GLN A 107 -18.99 15.95 35.30
C GLN A 107 -19.76 16.66 36.42
N SER A 108 -19.85 18.00 36.38
CA SER A 108 -20.54 18.82 37.37
C SER A 108 -21.97 19.18 36.92
N ALA A 109 -22.86 19.44 37.89
CA ALA A 109 -24.24 19.86 37.65
C ALA A 109 -24.37 21.28 37.04
N TYR A 110 -23.27 22.02 36.91
CA TYR A 110 -23.23 23.43 36.49
C TYR A 110 -22.69 23.61 35.05
N TRP A 111 -22.95 22.66 34.16
CA TRP A 111 -22.54 22.74 32.76
C TRP A 111 -23.18 23.93 32.05
N ILE A 112 -22.37 24.91 31.62
CA ILE A 112 -22.81 26.01 30.76
C ILE A 112 -22.73 25.55 29.30
N ARG A 113 -23.85 25.57 28.59
CA ARG A 113 -23.91 25.31 27.13
C ARG A 113 -23.16 26.42 26.38
N GLY A 114 -22.10 26.08 25.65
CA GLY A 114 -21.41 27.01 24.73
C GLY A 114 -19.94 26.71 24.46
N TRP A 115 -19.20 26.25 25.47
CA TRP A 115 -17.74 26.13 25.40
C TRP A 115 -17.19 25.11 24.40
N GLU A 116 -18.00 24.13 24.00
CA GLU A 116 -17.58 23.18 22.98
C GLU A 116 -17.23 23.89 21.67
N ASN A 117 -17.94 24.98 21.35
CA ASN A 117 -17.63 25.80 20.19
C ASN A 117 -16.37 26.65 20.42
N ASP A 118 -16.20 27.26 21.59
CA ASP A 118 -15.05 28.13 21.88
C ASP A 118 -13.75 27.35 21.90
N VAL A 119 -13.78 26.13 22.43
CA VAL A 119 -12.61 25.24 22.55
C VAL A 119 -12.28 24.63 21.20
N LYS A 120 -13.30 24.30 20.40
CA LYS A 120 -13.11 23.92 19.00
C LYS A 120 -12.47 25.07 18.20
N GLN A 121 -12.93 26.31 18.38
CA GLN A 121 -12.33 27.47 17.74
C GLN A 121 -10.88 27.70 18.20
N LEU A 122 -10.60 27.53 19.50
CA LEU A 122 -9.24 27.59 20.04
C LEU A 122 -8.34 26.54 19.41
N LYS A 123 -8.79 25.29 19.34
CA LYS A 123 -8.07 24.22 18.65
C LYS A 123 -7.80 24.58 17.19
N GLU A 124 -8.83 25.00 16.46
CA GLU A 124 -8.72 25.38 15.05
C GLU A 124 -7.71 26.51 14.86
N LYS A 125 -7.72 27.54 15.72
CA LYS A 125 -6.75 28.64 15.67
C LYS A 125 -5.34 28.21 16.00
N LEU A 126 -5.14 27.38 17.03
CA LEU A 126 -3.83 26.85 17.39
C LEU A 126 -3.25 26.05 16.23
N LEU A 127 -4.03 25.13 15.67
CA LEU A 127 -3.62 24.31 14.53
C LEU A 127 -3.37 25.14 13.27
N GLN A 128 -4.20 26.16 12.98
CA GLN A 128 -3.95 27.10 11.88
C GLN A 128 -2.62 27.84 12.04
N SER A 129 -2.30 28.31 13.25
CA SER A 129 -1.03 28.99 13.53
C SER A 129 0.16 28.04 13.37
N LEU A 130 0.06 26.80 13.86
CA LEU A 130 1.09 25.77 13.67
C LEU A 130 1.32 25.48 12.18
N SER A 131 0.25 25.19 11.44
CA SER A 131 0.32 24.87 10.02
C SER A 131 0.86 26.03 9.19
N ARG A 132 0.47 27.27 9.49
CA ARG A 132 0.99 28.45 8.78
C ARG A 132 2.50 28.56 8.93
N VAL A 133 3.03 28.49 10.16
CA VAL A 133 4.47 28.54 10.43
C VAL A 133 5.19 27.36 9.75
N PHE A 134 4.58 26.19 9.76
CA PHE A 134 5.11 25.01 9.09
C PHE A 134 5.21 25.18 7.57
N ILE A 135 4.14 25.65 6.93
CA ILE A 135 4.11 25.91 5.48
C ILE A 135 5.13 26.99 5.10
N GLU A 136 5.13 28.14 5.81
CA GLU A 136 6.01 29.28 5.52
C GLU A 136 7.50 28.91 5.63
N SER A 137 7.83 27.99 6.54
CA SER A 137 9.20 27.50 6.75
C SER A 137 9.55 26.24 5.95
N LYS A 138 8.66 25.77 5.08
CA LYS A 138 8.80 24.48 4.36
C LYS A 138 9.13 23.32 5.31
N GLY A 139 8.45 23.30 6.46
CA GLY A 139 8.53 22.25 7.47
C GLY A 139 9.66 22.41 8.50
N LEU A 140 10.60 23.33 8.30
CA LEU A 140 11.74 23.52 9.23
C LEU A 140 11.32 24.04 10.60
N GLN A 141 10.22 24.77 10.67
CA GLN A 141 9.59 25.27 11.88
C GLN A 141 8.14 24.78 11.96
N PRO A 142 7.45 24.91 13.11
CA PRO A 142 8.00 25.17 14.43
C PRO A 142 8.76 23.95 14.99
N ASN A 143 9.56 24.14 16.04
CA ASN A 143 10.27 23.06 16.76
C ASN A 143 9.98 23.17 18.25
N LEU A 144 9.98 22.03 18.95
CA LEU A 144 9.89 22.05 20.42
C LEU A 144 11.09 22.82 21.00
N CYS A 145 10.78 23.72 21.92
CA CYS A 145 11.78 24.50 22.65
C CYS A 145 12.22 23.76 23.91
N LEU A 146 11.31 22.99 24.52
CA LEU A 146 11.58 22.18 25.70
C LEU A 146 12.44 20.96 25.39
N LYS A 147 13.30 20.62 26.37
CA LYS A 147 14.14 19.41 26.36
C LYS A 147 13.93 18.53 27.59
N ASP A 148 13.15 18.98 28.55
CA ASP A 148 12.84 18.22 29.75
C ASP A 148 11.76 17.16 29.48
N GLU A 149 12.04 15.93 29.87
CA GLU A 149 11.14 14.79 29.65
C GLU A 149 9.81 14.96 30.41
N GLN A 150 9.86 15.42 31.67
CA GLN A 150 8.66 15.53 32.50
C GLN A 150 7.73 16.62 31.97
N GLN A 151 8.29 17.76 31.57
CA GLN A 151 7.53 18.85 30.97
C GLN A 151 6.93 18.45 29.62
N LEU A 152 7.68 17.77 28.75
CA LEU A 152 7.12 17.26 27.48
C LEU A 152 5.99 16.24 27.70
N ARG A 153 6.09 15.36 28.72
CA ARG A 153 5.00 14.48 29.15
C ARG A 153 3.77 15.26 29.63
N LYS A 154 3.95 16.45 30.22
CA LYS A 154 2.84 17.37 30.58
C LYS A 154 2.16 18.00 29.35
N ILE A 155 2.77 18.02 28.17
CA ILE A 155 2.13 18.51 26.93
C ILE A 155 1.38 17.39 26.21
N ASN A 156 1.98 16.19 26.14
CA ASN A 156 1.43 15.01 25.48
C ASN A 156 1.01 15.23 24.00
N ILE A 157 1.97 15.70 23.19
CA ILE A 157 1.74 16.04 21.78
C ILE A 157 1.22 14.86 20.95
N VAL A 158 1.70 13.65 21.27
CA VAL A 158 1.29 12.41 20.60
C VAL A 158 -0.23 12.21 20.68
N GLN A 159 -0.88 12.58 21.80
CA GLN A 159 -2.33 12.48 21.93
C GLN A 159 -3.06 13.35 20.90
N TYR A 160 -2.55 14.55 20.59
CA TYR A 160 -3.13 15.42 19.56
C TYR A 160 -3.02 14.84 18.16
N LEU A 161 -1.86 14.24 17.84
CA LEU A 161 -1.67 13.53 16.58
C LEU A 161 -2.64 12.34 16.50
N MET A 162 -2.72 11.50 17.53
CA MET A 162 -3.57 10.30 17.52
C MET A 162 -5.07 10.61 17.53
N ALA A 163 -5.47 11.83 17.94
CA ALA A 163 -6.83 12.30 17.81
C ALA A 163 -7.22 12.65 16.36
N MET A 164 -6.27 12.81 15.44
CA MET A 164 -6.57 12.98 14.02
C MET A 164 -6.95 11.64 13.41
N THR A 165 -8.22 11.47 13.05
CA THR A 165 -8.70 10.24 12.38
C THR A 165 -8.91 10.40 10.89
N GLU A 166 -8.80 11.62 10.36
CA GLU A 166 -9.05 11.96 8.96
C GLU A 166 -7.98 12.91 8.42
N ILE A 167 -7.49 12.61 7.22
CA ILE A 167 -6.56 13.47 6.47
C ILE A 167 -7.21 13.84 5.14
N GLY A 168 -7.28 15.14 4.88
CA GLY A 168 -7.78 15.75 3.65
C GLY A 168 -6.87 16.90 3.23
N ALA A 169 -7.14 17.51 2.06
CA ALA A 169 -6.37 18.64 1.54
C ALA A 169 -6.25 19.82 2.53
N LYS A 170 -7.26 20.04 3.40
CA LYS A 170 -7.25 21.11 4.41
C LYS A 170 -6.52 20.75 5.71
N THR A 171 -6.22 19.48 5.94
CA THR A 171 -5.67 18.99 7.22
C THR A 171 -4.30 18.33 7.07
N ILE A 172 -3.79 18.17 5.85
CA ILE A 172 -2.53 17.50 5.58
C ILE A 172 -1.32 18.23 6.20
N ASP A 173 -1.26 19.55 6.11
CA ASP A 173 -0.16 20.33 6.71
C ASP A 173 -0.20 20.27 8.24
N THR A 174 -1.41 20.33 8.79
CA THR A 174 -1.66 20.14 10.23
C THR A 174 -1.22 18.76 10.68
N PHE A 175 -1.47 17.74 9.87
CA PHE A 175 -1.02 16.39 10.15
C PHE A 175 0.52 16.30 10.14
N PHE A 176 1.19 16.86 9.14
CA PHE A 176 2.66 16.83 9.07
C PHE A 176 3.33 17.61 10.20
N VAL A 177 2.84 18.79 10.58
CA VAL A 177 3.42 19.53 11.72
C VAL A 177 3.25 18.77 13.03
N LEU A 178 2.09 18.15 13.26
CA LEU A 178 1.85 17.34 14.45
C LEU A 178 2.72 16.07 14.48
N ILE A 179 2.94 15.42 13.33
CA ILE A 179 3.90 14.31 13.22
C ILE A 179 5.29 14.76 13.60
N LYS A 180 5.78 15.87 13.01
CA LYS A 180 7.12 16.39 13.28
C LYS A 180 7.32 16.64 14.78
N LEU A 181 6.40 17.39 15.40
CA LEU A 181 6.47 17.70 16.83
C LEU A 181 6.35 16.43 17.68
N SER A 182 5.53 15.45 17.27
CA SER A 182 5.41 14.17 17.98
C SER A 182 6.70 13.35 17.91
N PHE A 183 7.38 13.32 16.76
CA PHE A 183 8.68 12.66 16.66
C PHE A 183 9.73 13.34 17.55
N GLN A 184 9.82 14.67 17.50
CA GLN A 184 10.72 15.44 18.37
C GLN A 184 10.48 15.14 19.85
N SER A 185 9.21 15.08 20.26
CA SER A 185 8.84 14.73 21.64
C SER A 185 9.24 13.29 21.98
N SER A 186 9.01 12.33 21.08
CA SER A 186 9.32 10.90 21.32
C SER A 186 10.82 10.63 21.48
N ILE A 187 11.71 11.42 20.86
CA ILE A 187 13.17 11.30 21.03
C ILE A 187 13.56 11.51 22.50
N VAL A 188 12.90 12.45 23.16
CA VAL A 188 13.18 12.81 24.55
C VAL A 188 12.49 11.85 25.51
N ILE A 189 11.21 11.55 25.27
CA ILE A 189 10.35 10.77 26.18
C ILE A 189 10.62 9.26 26.10
N ASP A 190 10.67 8.70 24.89
CA ASP A 190 10.65 7.25 24.67
C ASP A 190 11.93 6.81 23.96
N LYS A 191 13.07 6.89 24.68
CA LYS A 191 14.40 6.54 24.14
C LYS A 191 14.48 5.12 23.56
N HIS A 192 13.59 4.21 23.98
CA HIS A 192 13.60 2.79 23.60
C HIS A 192 12.44 2.33 22.72
N ASP A 193 11.34 3.09 22.63
CA ASP A 193 10.16 2.74 21.81
C ASP A 193 9.71 3.95 20.98
N ARG A 194 10.51 4.26 19.96
CA ARG A 194 10.28 5.44 19.13
C ARG A 194 8.99 5.29 18.36
N LEU A 195 8.23 6.38 18.29
CA LEU A 195 7.06 6.49 17.43
C LEU A 195 7.42 6.08 15.99
N GLN A 196 6.53 5.34 15.33
CA GLN A 196 6.75 4.82 13.97
C GLN A 196 5.68 5.32 13.00
N TRP A 197 6.06 5.62 11.76
CA TRP A 197 5.13 6.03 10.70
C TRP A 197 3.99 5.04 10.50
N LYS A 198 4.28 3.73 10.51
CA LYS A 198 3.26 2.69 10.42
C LYS A 198 2.18 2.84 11.49
N ILE A 199 2.54 3.14 12.74
CA ILE A 199 1.58 3.30 13.84
C ILE A 199 0.72 4.54 13.62
N ILE A 200 1.35 5.66 13.25
CA ILE A 200 0.66 6.93 12.95
C ILE A 200 -0.36 6.74 11.82
N ILE A 201 0.07 6.19 10.69
CA ILE A 201 -0.76 5.99 9.50
C ILE A 201 -1.88 4.97 9.78
N SER A 202 -1.61 3.94 10.58
CA SER A 202 -2.61 2.94 10.98
C SER A 202 -3.78 3.56 11.75
N ASN A 203 -3.54 4.60 12.54
CA ASN A 203 -4.57 5.28 13.33
C ASN A 203 -5.50 6.17 12.51
N ILE A 204 -5.09 6.56 11.30
CA ILE A 204 -5.94 7.31 10.37
C ILE A 204 -7.02 6.39 9.80
N LYS A 205 -8.28 6.77 9.99
CA LYS A 205 -9.45 6.02 9.50
C LYS A 205 -9.79 6.39 8.06
N TYR A 206 -9.69 7.67 7.72
CA TYR A 206 -10.14 8.20 6.44
C TYR A 206 -9.04 9.01 5.76
N PHE A 207 -8.58 8.54 4.61
CA PHE A 207 -7.76 9.31 3.69
C PHE A 207 -8.65 9.87 2.58
N LYS A 208 -8.79 11.19 2.54
CA LYS A 208 -9.54 11.95 1.53
C LYS A 208 -8.62 12.63 0.50
N ILE A 209 -7.38 12.17 0.43
CA ILE A 209 -6.34 12.58 -0.50
C ILE A 209 -5.78 11.33 -1.16
N SER A 210 -5.18 11.48 -2.33
CA SER A 210 -4.51 10.35 -2.98
C SER A 210 -3.16 10.05 -2.30
N ILE A 211 -2.66 8.82 -2.47
CA ILE A 211 -1.30 8.48 -2.03
C ILE A 211 -0.25 9.38 -2.69
N GLN A 212 -0.45 9.74 -3.96
CA GLN A 212 0.46 10.62 -4.70
C GLN A 212 0.48 12.02 -4.07
N GLU A 213 -0.68 12.56 -3.71
CA GLU A 213 -0.79 13.84 -3.01
C GLU A 213 -0.12 13.81 -1.64
N PHE A 214 -0.28 12.73 -0.88
CA PHE A 214 0.41 12.55 0.40
C PHE A 214 1.93 12.58 0.21
N ILE A 215 2.47 11.79 -0.74
CA ILE A 215 3.91 11.71 -0.99
C ILE A 215 4.47 13.03 -1.52
N SER A 216 3.76 13.73 -2.40
CA SER A 216 4.18 15.05 -2.89
C SER A 216 4.32 16.08 -1.77
N ASN A 217 3.40 16.07 -0.80
CA ASN A 217 3.51 16.94 0.37
C ASN A 217 4.63 16.48 1.31
N TYR A 218 4.79 15.17 1.53
CA TYR A 218 5.94 14.65 2.29
C TYR A 218 7.27 15.09 1.70
N ILE A 219 7.45 14.99 0.38
CA ILE A 219 8.68 15.43 -0.33
C ILE A 219 8.89 16.94 -0.18
N THR A 220 7.81 17.73 -0.24
CA THR A 220 7.88 19.19 0.00
C THR A 220 8.47 19.52 1.37
N TYR A 221 8.24 18.64 2.36
CA TYR A 221 8.69 18.79 3.75
C TYR A 221 9.79 17.80 4.15
N GLU A 222 10.46 17.14 3.20
CA GLU A 222 11.36 16.01 3.46
C GLU A 222 12.48 16.35 4.46
N LEU A 223 13.02 17.58 4.38
CA LEU A 223 14.06 18.05 5.29
C LEU A 223 13.61 18.06 6.77
N ALA A 224 12.32 18.28 7.03
CA ALA A 224 11.76 18.23 8.38
C ALA A 224 11.74 16.82 8.97
N PHE A 225 11.76 15.79 8.12
CA PHE A 225 11.67 14.39 8.49
C PHE A 225 12.98 13.64 8.28
N ARG A 226 14.12 14.32 8.07
CA ARG A 226 15.40 13.65 7.79
C ARG A 226 15.81 12.62 8.86
N GLU A 227 15.57 12.92 10.13
CA GLU A 227 15.85 12.00 11.25
C GLU A 227 14.78 10.91 11.43
N PHE A 228 13.60 11.10 10.84
CA PHE A 228 12.41 10.24 10.95
C PHE A 228 11.78 10.06 9.58
N SER A 229 12.57 9.60 8.61
CA SER A 229 12.11 9.47 7.22
C SER A 229 10.93 8.50 7.15
N LEU A 230 10.00 8.73 6.22
CA LEU A 230 8.93 7.78 5.93
C LEU A 230 9.55 6.43 5.55
N ASP A 231 9.47 5.49 6.48
CA ASP A 231 10.08 4.20 6.35
C ASP A 231 9.25 3.26 5.48
N LEU A 232 9.87 2.17 5.02
CA LEU A 232 9.19 1.19 4.18
C LEU A 232 7.92 0.62 4.84
N PRO A 233 7.90 0.24 6.15
CA PRO A 233 6.68 -0.15 6.83
C PRO A 233 5.59 0.93 6.82
N GLY A 234 5.93 2.20 7.02
CA GLY A 234 5.01 3.33 6.94
C GLY A 234 4.45 3.53 5.53
N PHE A 235 5.30 3.44 4.51
CA PHE A 235 4.87 3.55 3.11
C PHE A 235 3.94 2.41 2.69
N ILE A 236 4.22 1.17 3.10
CA ILE A 236 3.34 0.02 2.85
C ILE A 236 1.99 0.19 3.56
N GLU A 237 1.99 0.72 4.78
CA GLU A 237 0.77 1.02 5.51
C GLU A 237 -0.04 2.13 4.83
N LEU A 238 0.63 3.14 4.26
CA LEU A 238 -0.01 4.19 3.46
C LEU A 238 -0.71 3.60 2.23
N ILE A 239 -0.04 2.70 1.50
CA ILE A 239 -0.62 1.97 0.36
C ILE A 239 -1.83 1.16 0.81
N ARG A 240 -1.74 0.45 1.95
CA ARG A 240 -2.85 -0.35 2.50
C ARG A 240 -4.08 0.51 2.78
N LYS A 241 -3.88 1.71 3.33
CA LYS A 241 -4.96 2.65 3.68
C LYS A 241 -5.55 3.38 2.47
N ASN A 242 -4.73 3.65 1.47
CA ASN A 242 -5.11 4.34 0.24
C ASN A 242 -5.29 3.37 -0.93
N HIS A 243 -5.54 2.09 -0.63
CA HIS A 243 -5.47 1.06 -1.65
C HIS A 243 -6.49 1.36 -2.76
N PRO A 244 -6.05 1.48 -4.02
CA PRO A 244 -6.91 1.94 -5.10
C PRO A 244 -8.08 0.98 -5.34
N SER A 245 -9.22 1.55 -5.73
CA SER A 245 -10.41 0.79 -6.12
C SER A 245 -10.17 0.11 -7.46
N LYS A 246 -10.97 -0.94 -7.76
CA LYS A 246 -10.88 -1.78 -8.96
C LYS A 246 -11.03 -1.00 -10.29
N HIS A 247 -11.33 0.29 -10.25
CA HIS A 247 -11.72 1.11 -11.41
C HIS A 247 -10.64 2.09 -11.89
N SER A 248 -9.40 1.99 -11.41
CA SER A 248 -8.32 2.84 -11.92
C SER A 248 -7.82 2.37 -13.30
N GLU A 249 -7.71 3.30 -14.25
CA GLU A 249 -7.14 3.05 -15.58
C GLU A 249 -5.63 2.77 -15.53
N GLU A 250 -4.91 3.42 -14.60
CA GLU A 250 -3.47 3.20 -14.41
C GLU A 250 -3.22 2.04 -13.44
N SER A 251 -2.22 1.20 -13.75
CA SER A 251 -1.81 0.13 -12.83
C SER A 251 -1.30 0.70 -11.51
N PRO A 252 -1.85 0.27 -10.37
CA PRO A 252 -1.44 0.78 -9.06
C PRO A 252 0.03 0.45 -8.76
N PHE A 253 0.56 -0.64 -9.32
CA PHE A 253 1.96 -1.04 -9.13
C PHE A 253 2.95 -0.11 -9.84
N LEU A 254 2.57 0.49 -10.98
CA LEU A 254 3.37 1.53 -11.62
C LEU A 254 3.46 2.78 -10.74
N ILE A 255 2.34 3.17 -10.15
CA ILE A 255 2.27 4.29 -9.19
C ILE A 255 3.16 3.97 -7.98
N PHE A 256 3.03 2.80 -7.37
CA PHE A 256 3.84 2.42 -6.20
C PHE A 256 5.33 2.38 -6.53
N LEU A 257 5.71 1.89 -7.71
CA LEU A 257 7.10 1.88 -8.14
C LEU A 257 7.66 3.30 -8.29
N ARG A 258 6.91 4.21 -8.94
CA ARG A 258 7.32 5.62 -9.06
C ARG A 258 7.52 6.25 -7.68
N LEU A 259 6.52 6.12 -6.81
CA LEU A 259 6.58 6.69 -5.46
C LEU A 259 7.69 6.06 -4.60
N SER A 260 7.97 4.76 -4.74
CA SER A 260 9.08 4.12 -4.04
C SER A 260 10.44 4.71 -4.46
N LYS A 261 10.60 5.06 -5.74
CA LYS A 261 11.81 5.72 -6.25
C LYS A 261 11.93 7.14 -5.72
N ASP A 262 10.82 7.88 -5.71
CA ASP A 262 10.78 9.24 -5.16
C ASP A 262 11.17 9.27 -3.67
N LEU A 263 10.89 8.20 -2.93
CA LEU A 263 11.28 8.00 -1.53
C LEU A 263 12.64 7.33 -1.33
N ASN A 264 13.41 7.06 -2.39
CA ASN A 264 14.67 6.30 -2.34
C ASN A 264 14.55 4.90 -1.71
N ILE A 265 13.38 4.27 -1.77
CA ILE A 265 13.13 2.92 -1.30
C ILE A 265 13.57 1.91 -2.37
N LYS A 266 14.36 0.90 -1.98
CA LYS A 266 14.77 -0.15 -2.91
C LYS A 266 13.58 -1.00 -3.35
N THR A 267 13.47 -1.21 -4.66
CA THR A 267 12.37 -1.97 -5.28
C THR A 267 12.26 -3.40 -4.74
N GLU A 268 13.38 -4.10 -4.55
CA GLU A 268 13.37 -5.48 -4.03
C GLU A 268 12.84 -5.54 -2.59
N GLU A 269 13.34 -4.66 -1.71
CA GLU A 269 12.90 -4.57 -0.31
C GLU A 269 11.40 -4.23 -0.23
N PHE A 270 10.94 -3.32 -1.09
CA PHE A 270 9.53 -2.98 -1.20
C PHE A 270 8.65 -4.18 -1.53
N PHE A 271 8.96 -4.91 -2.61
CA PHE A 271 8.15 -6.06 -3.00
C PHE A 271 8.28 -7.24 -2.03
N ASP A 272 9.42 -7.42 -1.37
CA ASP A 272 9.57 -8.45 -0.33
C ASP A 272 8.59 -8.24 0.83
N GLN A 273 8.37 -7.00 1.27
CA GLN A 273 7.42 -6.68 2.35
C GLN A 273 5.97 -6.54 1.86
N TYR A 274 5.77 -6.05 0.63
CA TYR A 274 4.44 -5.81 0.07
C TYR A 274 3.70 -7.11 -0.31
N ARG A 275 4.39 -8.23 -0.47
CA ARG A 275 3.82 -9.53 -0.92
C ARG A 275 2.56 -9.97 -0.17
N THR A 276 2.48 -9.71 1.14
CA THR A 276 1.33 -10.09 1.98
C THR A 276 0.08 -9.28 1.64
N LEU A 277 0.24 -7.99 1.30
CA LEU A 277 -0.86 -7.16 0.83
C LEU A 277 -1.30 -7.58 -0.57
N PHE A 278 -0.33 -7.88 -1.45
CA PHE A 278 -0.63 -8.41 -2.77
C PHE A 278 -1.44 -9.70 -2.72
N GLU A 279 -1.01 -10.70 -1.92
CA GLU A 279 -1.74 -11.96 -1.75
C GLU A 279 -3.20 -11.74 -1.31
N ARG A 280 -3.41 -10.85 -0.34
CA ARG A 280 -4.75 -10.47 0.10
C ARG A 280 -5.54 -9.81 -1.04
N GLY A 281 -4.94 -8.86 -1.75
CA GLY A 281 -5.58 -8.15 -2.86
C GLY A 281 -5.95 -9.08 -4.02
N ILE A 282 -5.17 -10.12 -4.29
CA ILE A 282 -5.53 -11.17 -5.26
C ILE A 282 -6.78 -11.94 -4.80
N LYS A 283 -6.80 -12.43 -3.55
CA LYS A 283 -7.95 -13.17 -2.98
C LYS A 283 -9.23 -12.32 -2.95
N GLU A 284 -9.10 -11.03 -2.65
CA GLU A 284 -10.21 -10.06 -2.60
C GLU A 284 -10.55 -9.47 -3.99
N LYS A 285 -9.84 -9.91 -5.04
CA LYS A 285 -9.98 -9.47 -6.44
C LYS A 285 -9.88 -7.96 -6.61
N PHE A 286 -8.98 -7.30 -5.86
CA PHE A 286 -8.78 -5.85 -5.89
C PHE A 286 -8.10 -5.35 -7.15
N TYR A 287 -7.28 -6.19 -7.77
CA TYR A 287 -6.57 -5.85 -9.01
C TYR A 287 -7.33 -6.41 -10.20
N CYS A 288 -7.37 -5.65 -11.30
CA CYS A 288 -7.79 -6.22 -12.57
C CYS A 288 -6.64 -7.03 -13.18
N PHE A 289 -6.97 -7.87 -14.15
CA PHE A 289 -6.01 -8.76 -14.81
C PHE A 289 -4.81 -8.00 -15.42
N SER A 290 -5.05 -6.87 -16.08
CA SER A 290 -3.96 -6.08 -16.67
C SER A 290 -3.03 -5.48 -15.62
N HIS A 291 -3.55 -5.06 -14.46
CA HIS A 291 -2.70 -4.56 -13.37
C HIS A 291 -1.69 -5.61 -12.92
N ILE A 292 -2.11 -6.88 -12.80
CA ILE A 292 -1.25 -7.99 -12.40
C ILE A 292 -0.21 -8.30 -13.49
N GLY A 293 -0.61 -8.26 -14.76
CA GLY A 293 0.31 -8.45 -15.88
C GLY A 293 1.38 -7.35 -15.96
N ASP A 294 1.02 -6.11 -15.70
CA ASP A 294 1.97 -4.99 -15.61
C ASP A 294 2.96 -5.22 -14.46
N LEU A 295 2.48 -5.68 -13.29
CA LEU A 295 3.34 -6.02 -12.16
C LEU A 295 4.38 -7.09 -12.53
N PHE A 296 3.95 -8.17 -13.18
CA PHE A 296 4.86 -9.24 -13.62
C PHE A 296 5.90 -8.75 -14.62
N THR A 297 5.52 -7.82 -15.51
CA THR A 297 6.46 -7.18 -16.44
C THR A 297 7.50 -6.34 -15.68
N ILE A 298 7.08 -5.62 -14.64
CA ILE A 298 7.97 -4.81 -13.79
C ILE A 298 8.96 -5.68 -13.03
N ILE A 299 8.47 -6.71 -12.33
CA ILE A 299 9.30 -7.53 -11.43
C ILE A 299 10.04 -8.66 -12.18
N GLY A 300 9.77 -8.87 -13.47
CA GLY A 300 10.36 -9.92 -14.29
C GLY A 300 11.88 -9.89 -14.44
N ARG A 301 12.55 -8.87 -13.93
CA ARG A 301 14.03 -8.78 -13.86
C ARG A 301 14.61 -9.31 -12.54
N HIS A 302 13.77 -9.62 -11.57
CA HIS A 302 14.16 -10.01 -10.20
C HIS A 302 13.69 -11.45 -9.91
N ASP A 303 14.58 -12.45 -10.05
CA ASP A 303 14.24 -13.89 -10.01
C ASP A 303 13.38 -14.27 -8.80
N ARG A 304 13.86 -13.96 -7.60
CA ARG A 304 13.16 -14.27 -6.35
C ARG A 304 11.82 -13.54 -6.22
N VAL A 305 11.78 -12.25 -6.57
CA VAL A 305 10.55 -11.45 -6.43
C VAL A 305 9.50 -11.94 -7.42
N PHE A 306 9.89 -12.19 -8.68
CA PHE A 306 8.98 -12.73 -9.68
C PHE A 306 8.40 -14.09 -9.25
N ASP A 307 9.23 -15.03 -8.80
CA ASP A 307 8.77 -16.35 -8.34
C ASP A 307 7.70 -16.23 -7.24
N VAL A 308 7.97 -15.43 -6.20
CA VAL A 308 7.06 -15.25 -5.07
C VAL A 308 5.70 -14.74 -5.53
N TYR A 309 5.68 -13.68 -6.34
CA TYR A 309 4.46 -13.05 -6.80
C TYR A 309 3.70 -13.91 -7.82
N PHE A 310 4.42 -14.54 -8.75
CA PHE A 310 3.81 -15.43 -9.73
C PHE A 310 3.26 -16.70 -9.08
N THR A 311 3.94 -17.23 -8.06
CA THR A 311 3.44 -18.34 -7.23
C THR A 311 2.16 -17.97 -6.50
N ILE A 312 2.11 -16.79 -5.87
CA ILE A 312 0.89 -16.28 -5.21
C ILE A 312 -0.28 -16.24 -6.20
N TYR A 313 -0.06 -15.67 -7.38
CA TYR A 313 -1.08 -15.59 -8.43
C TYR A 313 -1.53 -16.98 -8.92
N ALA A 314 -0.58 -17.82 -9.34
CA ALA A 314 -0.86 -19.15 -9.89
C ALA A 314 -1.62 -20.07 -8.92
N ASN A 315 -1.39 -19.91 -7.61
CA ASN A 315 -2.12 -20.63 -6.58
C ASN A 315 -3.52 -20.08 -6.29
N SER A 316 -3.79 -18.83 -6.70
CA SER A 316 -5.04 -18.12 -6.40
C SER A 316 -6.02 -18.05 -7.57
N VAL A 317 -5.57 -18.39 -8.78
CA VAL A 317 -6.40 -18.40 -10.00
C VAL A 317 -6.63 -19.82 -10.52
N ASP A 318 -7.59 -19.99 -11.42
CA ASP A 318 -7.78 -21.24 -12.13
C ASP A 318 -6.74 -21.43 -13.25
N LEU A 319 -6.81 -22.55 -13.97
CA LEU A 319 -5.86 -22.83 -15.05
C LEU A 319 -6.11 -21.94 -16.28
N ASP A 320 -7.36 -21.57 -16.57
CA ASP A 320 -7.73 -20.72 -17.71
C ASP A 320 -7.11 -19.32 -17.55
N ASP A 321 -7.24 -18.71 -16.36
CA ASP A 321 -6.66 -17.41 -16.03
C ASP A 321 -5.12 -17.43 -16.04
N LEU A 322 -4.52 -18.56 -15.66
CA LEU A 322 -3.06 -18.72 -15.68
C LEU A 322 -2.52 -18.78 -17.11
N TRP A 323 -3.19 -19.54 -17.99
CA TRP A 323 -2.87 -19.56 -19.43
C TRP A 323 -3.11 -18.20 -20.09
N THR A 324 -4.18 -17.52 -19.71
CA THR A 324 -4.47 -16.17 -20.19
C THR A 324 -3.35 -15.20 -19.80
N MET A 325 -2.84 -15.29 -18.56
CA MET A 325 -1.70 -14.48 -18.10
C MET A 325 -0.43 -14.79 -18.88
N PHE A 326 -0.13 -16.05 -19.18
CA PHE A 326 1.00 -16.42 -20.03
C PHE A 326 0.91 -15.78 -21.41
N MET A 327 -0.25 -15.87 -22.07
CA MET A 327 -0.47 -15.24 -23.38
C MET A 327 -0.33 -13.72 -23.29
N TYR A 328 -0.90 -13.12 -22.25
CA TYR A 328 -0.78 -11.69 -22.00
C TYR A 328 0.69 -11.26 -21.90
N LEU A 329 1.49 -11.91 -21.04
CA LEU A 329 2.92 -11.59 -20.86
C LEU A 329 3.71 -11.76 -22.14
N SER A 330 3.38 -12.77 -22.94
CA SER A 330 4.03 -13.08 -24.20
C SER A 330 3.77 -12.01 -25.27
N THR A 331 2.60 -11.36 -25.23
CA THR A 331 2.27 -10.23 -26.12
C THR A 331 2.81 -8.89 -25.63
N LYS A 332 3.03 -8.73 -24.32
CA LYS A 332 3.35 -7.44 -23.70
C LYS A 332 4.82 -7.24 -23.33
N SER A 333 5.57 -8.31 -23.10
CA SER A 333 6.92 -8.24 -22.54
C SER A 333 7.88 -9.22 -23.22
N GLU A 334 9.16 -8.88 -23.21
CA GLU A 334 10.20 -9.84 -23.57
C GLU A 334 10.26 -10.93 -22.48
N LEU A 335 9.91 -12.16 -22.84
CA LEU A 335 9.95 -13.33 -21.95
C LEU A 335 11.41 -13.70 -21.63
N ASN A 336 12.07 -12.93 -20.77
CA ASN A 336 13.46 -13.21 -20.37
C ASN A 336 13.59 -14.57 -19.64
N ASP A 337 14.82 -14.98 -19.38
CA ASP A 337 15.12 -16.30 -18.80
C ASP A 337 14.45 -16.51 -17.42
N ILE A 338 14.29 -15.45 -16.63
CA ILE A 338 13.61 -15.49 -15.32
C ILE A 338 12.13 -15.79 -15.51
N ILE A 339 11.45 -15.00 -16.35
CA ILE A 339 10.03 -15.17 -16.65
C ILE A 339 9.79 -16.57 -17.24
N GLN A 340 10.61 -16.98 -18.22
CA GLN A 340 10.53 -18.28 -18.87
C GLN A 340 10.65 -19.43 -17.86
N LYS A 341 11.68 -19.43 -17.00
CA LYS A 341 11.91 -20.45 -15.97
C LYS A 341 10.66 -20.68 -15.10
N HIS A 342 10.07 -19.59 -14.60
CA HIS A 342 8.94 -19.66 -13.68
C HIS A 342 7.61 -19.97 -14.37
N LEU A 343 7.39 -19.41 -15.57
CA LEU A 343 6.24 -19.78 -16.39
C LEU A 343 6.24 -21.28 -16.70
N ILE A 344 7.37 -21.81 -17.20
CA ILE A 344 7.53 -23.24 -17.50
C ILE A 344 7.23 -24.07 -16.25
N SER A 345 7.85 -23.73 -15.11
CA SER A 345 7.67 -24.48 -13.87
C SER A 345 6.19 -24.55 -13.44
N LYS A 346 5.50 -23.41 -13.30
CA LYS A 346 4.13 -23.40 -12.78
C LYS A 346 3.11 -23.92 -13.79
N LEU A 347 3.21 -23.53 -15.06
CA LEU A 347 2.28 -23.99 -16.10
C LEU A 347 2.43 -25.49 -16.35
N SER A 348 3.64 -26.04 -16.37
CA SER A 348 3.82 -27.48 -16.60
C SER A 348 3.20 -28.29 -15.46
N ILE A 349 3.45 -27.91 -14.20
CA ILE A 349 2.88 -28.60 -13.03
C ILE A 349 1.34 -28.54 -13.05
N ARG A 350 0.79 -27.35 -13.30
CA ARG A 350 -0.67 -27.14 -13.28
C ARG A 350 -1.38 -27.75 -14.49
N THR A 351 -0.72 -27.77 -15.64
CA THR A 351 -1.28 -28.29 -16.89
C THR A 351 -1.17 -29.80 -16.99
N ALA A 352 -0.19 -30.44 -16.37
CA ALA A 352 0.01 -31.89 -16.45
C ALA A 352 -1.28 -32.71 -16.20
N GLY A 353 -2.09 -32.29 -15.23
CA GLY A 353 -3.38 -32.92 -14.88
C GLY A 353 -4.62 -32.34 -15.58
N ALA A 354 -4.47 -31.46 -16.56
CA ALA A 354 -5.60 -30.78 -17.21
C ALA A 354 -6.45 -31.76 -18.05
N PRO A 355 -7.77 -31.54 -18.16
CA PRO A 355 -8.60 -32.27 -19.13
C PRO A 355 -8.15 -31.99 -20.57
N ILE A 356 -8.28 -33.00 -21.44
CA ILE A 356 -7.92 -32.95 -22.87
C ILE A 356 -8.55 -31.73 -23.55
N ASP A 357 -9.86 -31.54 -23.38
CA ASP A 357 -10.58 -30.44 -24.04
C ASP A 357 -10.08 -29.07 -23.58
N SER A 358 -9.73 -28.92 -22.30
CA SER A 358 -9.13 -27.68 -21.80
C SER A 358 -7.76 -27.45 -22.42
N PHE A 359 -6.92 -28.48 -22.49
CA PHE A 359 -5.61 -28.37 -23.11
C PHE A 359 -5.69 -28.01 -24.61
N LEU A 360 -6.60 -28.64 -25.37
CA LEU A 360 -6.85 -28.31 -26.77
C LEU A 360 -7.35 -26.87 -26.96
N ARG A 361 -8.16 -26.33 -26.02
CA ARG A 361 -8.53 -24.92 -26.04
C ARG A 361 -7.32 -24.01 -25.82
N TYR A 362 -6.44 -24.34 -24.87
CA TYR A 362 -5.23 -23.55 -24.60
C TYR A 362 -4.27 -23.57 -25.78
N THR A 363 -4.08 -24.72 -26.43
CA THR A 363 -3.19 -24.85 -27.59
C THR A 363 -3.71 -24.01 -28.76
N LYS A 364 -5.03 -24.08 -29.04
CA LYS A 364 -5.67 -23.23 -30.05
C LYS A 364 -5.48 -21.74 -29.73
N PHE A 365 -5.69 -21.34 -28.48
CA PHE A 365 -5.49 -19.95 -28.06
C PHE A 365 -4.02 -19.52 -28.20
N ALA A 366 -3.07 -20.40 -27.86
CA ALA A 366 -1.64 -20.16 -28.04
C ALA A 366 -1.27 -19.94 -29.51
N THR A 367 -1.79 -20.77 -30.41
CA THR A 367 -1.59 -20.62 -31.87
C THR A 367 -2.16 -19.29 -32.37
N GLU A 368 -3.38 -18.92 -31.97
CA GLU A 368 -3.98 -17.63 -32.31
C GLU A 368 -3.15 -16.45 -31.79
N CYS A 369 -2.64 -16.56 -30.55
CA CYS A 369 -1.80 -15.55 -29.92
C CYS A 369 -0.44 -15.35 -30.60
N MET A 370 0.12 -16.39 -31.23
CA MET A 370 1.42 -16.31 -31.91
C MET A 370 1.46 -15.18 -32.95
N THR A 371 0.34 -14.96 -33.65
CA THR A 371 0.20 -13.86 -34.65
C THR A 371 0.29 -12.46 -34.04
N LYS A 372 0.05 -12.33 -32.72
CA LYS A 372 0.07 -11.06 -31.97
C LYS A 372 1.39 -10.83 -31.24
N ILE A 373 2.23 -11.86 -31.12
CA ILE A 373 3.55 -11.78 -30.48
C ILE A 373 4.53 -11.22 -31.51
N LYS A 374 5.42 -10.32 -31.08
CA LYS A 374 6.51 -9.84 -31.93
C LYS A 374 7.38 -10.99 -32.38
N HIS A 375 7.76 -11.02 -33.65
CA HIS A 375 8.54 -12.10 -34.26
C HIS A 375 9.83 -12.44 -33.48
N GLU A 376 10.50 -11.43 -32.93
CA GLU A 376 11.71 -11.59 -32.10
C GLU A 376 11.48 -12.42 -30.82
N TYR A 377 10.25 -12.50 -30.30
CA TYR A 377 9.92 -13.23 -29.08
C TYR A 377 9.36 -14.64 -29.36
N HIS A 378 9.09 -14.98 -30.63
CA HIS A 378 8.53 -16.29 -31.02
C HIS A 378 9.35 -17.47 -30.49
N PRO A 379 10.70 -17.51 -30.61
CA PRO A 379 11.46 -18.68 -30.14
C PRO A 379 11.30 -18.95 -28.65
N ARG A 380 11.24 -17.89 -27.81
CA ARG A 380 11.08 -18.05 -26.36
C ARG A 380 9.66 -18.48 -25.99
N PHE A 381 8.65 -17.91 -26.66
CA PHE A 381 7.26 -18.34 -26.51
C PHE A 381 7.09 -19.83 -26.87
N LEU A 382 7.58 -20.23 -28.04
CA LEU A 382 7.56 -21.60 -28.53
C LEU A 382 8.24 -22.54 -27.53
N ARG A 383 9.44 -22.18 -27.04
CA ARG A 383 10.15 -23.00 -26.05
C ARG A 383 9.34 -23.17 -24.76
N ILE A 384 8.69 -22.13 -24.25
CA ILE A 384 7.83 -22.25 -23.05
C ILE A 384 6.67 -23.22 -23.35
N PHE A 385 6.00 -23.03 -24.48
CA PHE A 385 4.90 -23.88 -24.90
C PHE A 385 5.32 -25.34 -25.07
N GLU A 386 6.42 -25.60 -25.77
CA GLU A 386 7.00 -26.93 -25.99
C GLU A 386 7.22 -27.65 -24.65
N ASN A 387 7.84 -26.99 -23.66
CA ASN A 387 8.07 -27.60 -22.35
C ASN A 387 6.77 -27.95 -21.61
N ILE A 388 5.76 -27.09 -21.69
CA ILE A 388 4.45 -27.35 -21.07
C ILE A 388 3.74 -28.50 -21.80
N PHE A 389 3.82 -28.53 -23.13
CA PHE A 389 3.24 -29.56 -23.98
C PHE A 389 3.90 -30.92 -23.74
N GLU A 390 5.24 -30.97 -23.70
CA GLU A 390 6.00 -32.17 -23.35
C GLU A 390 5.64 -32.70 -21.96
N GLY A 391 5.53 -31.80 -20.97
CA GLY A 391 5.10 -32.16 -19.62
C GLY A 391 3.69 -32.77 -19.58
N PHE A 392 2.75 -32.17 -20.31
CA PHE A 392 1.38 -32.68 -20.45
C PHE A 392 1.34 -34.05 -21.12
N ILE A 393 1.93 -34.16 -22.32
CA ILE A 393 1.95 -35.40 -23.11
C ILE A 393 2.68 -36.52 -22.38
N GLY A 394 3.82 -36.20 -21.76
CA GLY A 394 4.55 -37.13 -20.90
C GLY A 394 3.68 -37.69 -19.79
N HIS A 395 2.99 -36.83 -19.03
CA HIS A 395 2.12 -37.27 -17.95
C HIS A 395 0.93 -38.10 -18.45
N GLN A 396 0.24 -37.62 -19.48
CA GLN A 396 -1.01 -38.22 -19.96
C GLN A 396 -0.83 -39.54 -20.72
N LEU A 397 0.28 -39.72 -21.44
CA LEU A 397 0.52 -40.90 -22.28
C LEU A 397 1.40 -41.97 -21.63
N THR A 398 2.19 -41.62 -20.61
CA THR A 398 2.98 -42.62 -19.86
C THR A 398 2.21 -43.25 -18.69
N ASP A 399 1.24 -42.55 -18.11
CA ASP A 399 0.39 -43.11 -17.06
C ASP A 399 -0.73 -43.96 -17.68
N GLU A 400 -0.67 -45.27 -17.44
CA GLU A 400 -1.63 -46.26 -17.92
C GLU A 400 -3.09 -45.94 -17.54
N ARG A 401 -3.33 -45.13 -16.49
CA ARG A 401 -4.68 -44.71 -16.08
C ARG A 401 -5.32 -43.69 -17.03
N TYR A 402 -4.50 -42.94 -17.77
CA TYR A 402 -4.95 -41.85 -18.63
C TYR A 402 -4.73 -42.14 -20.11
N SER A 403 -3.73 -42.95 -20.45
CA SER A 403 -3.32 -43.22 -21.84
C SER A 403 -4.41 -43.85 -22.72
N TYR A 404 -5.31 -44.66 -22.15
CA TYR A 404 -6.44 -45.27 -22.88
C TYR A 404 -7.61 -44.32 -23.17
N ARG A 405 -7.58 -43.09 -22.65
CA ARG A 405 -8.66 -42.10 -22.83
C ARG A 405 -8.53 -41.30 -24.13
N PHE A 406 -7.41 -41.44 -24.84
CA PHE A 406 -7.13 -40.66 -26.04
C PHE A 406 -7.65 -41.34 -27.30
N SER A 407 -8.54 -40.66 -28.03
CA SER A 407 -8.94 -41.10 -29.36
C SER A 407 -7.80 -40.94 -30.36
N GLN A 408 -7.83 -41.68 -31.47
CA GLN A 408 -6.89 -41.47 -32.58
C GLN A 408 -6.94 -40.03 -33.12
N SER A 409 -8.13 -39.39 -33.10
CA SER A 409 -8.30 -37.99 -33.48
C SER A 409 -7.53 -37.05 -32.56
N ASN A 410 -7.59 -37.27 -31.25
CA ASN A 410 -6.89 -36.45 -30.25
C ASN A 410 -5.37 -36.53 -30.44
N LEU A 411 -4.85 -37.75 -30.64
CA LEU A 411 -3.42 -37.97 -30.85
C LEU A 411 -2.92 -37.37 -32.16
N LYS A 412 -3.71 -37.43 -33.24
CA LYS A 412 -3.39 -36.75 -34.51
C LYS A 412 -3.33 -35.23 -34.33
N GLU A 413 -4.27 -34.66 -33.58
CA GLU A 413 -4.28 -33.22 -33.31
C GLU A 413 -3.07 -32.80 -32.44
N PHE A 414 -2.70 -33.58 -31.43
CA PHE A 414 -1.48 -33.31 -30.66
C PHE A 414 -0.21 -33.38 -31.49
N LEU A 415 -0.11 -34.36 -32.39
CA LEU A 415 1.04 -34.44 -33.29
C LEU A 415 1.12 -33.21 -34.20
N LYS A 416 -0.02 -32.76 -34.74
CA LYS A 416 -0.11 -31.52 -35.51
C LYS A 416 0.33 -30.32 -34.68
N ILE A 417 -0.19 -30.16 -33.46
CA ILE A 417 0.19 -29.07 -32.54
C ILE A 417 1.71 -29.11 -32.26
N SER A 418 2.27 -30.28 -31.99
CA SER A 418 3.71 -30.43 -31.71
C SER A 418 4.57 -30.01 -32.90
N LEU A 419 4.13 -30.27 -34.13
CA LEU A 419 4.84 -29.87 -35.34
C LEU A 419 4.69 -28.37 -35.63
N GLU A 420 3.51 -27.79 -35.38
CA GLU A 420 3.23 -26.37 -35.64
C GLU A 420 3.84 -25.45 -34.57
N MET A 421 3.85 -25.89 -33.31
CA MET A 421 4.24 -25.11 -32.15
C MET A 421 5.61 -25.55 -31.60
N SER A 422 6.58 -25.74 -32.50
CA SER A 422 7.93 -26.17 -32.16
C SER A 422 9.01 -25.18 -32.63
N THR A 423 10.10 -25.08 -31.88
CA THR A 423 11.32 -24.36 -32.28
C THR A 423 12.17 -25.11 -33.30
N SER A 424 12.08 -26.45 -33.35
CA SER A 424 12.88 -27.31 -34.23
C SER A 424 12.07 -27.93 -35.38
N HIS A 425 10.73 -27.92 -35.31
CA HIS A 425 9.82 -28.53 -36.29
C HIS A 425 10.22 -29.97 -36.69
N ASP A 426 10.69 -30.75 -35.71
CA ASP A 426 11.26 -32.09 -35.93
C ASP A 426 10.42 -33.19 -35.26
N LEU A 427 10.20 -34.28 -35.99
CA LEU A 427 9.55 -35.51 -35.51
C LEU A 427 10.38 -36.25 -34.44
N GLN A 428 11.67 -35.96 -34.32
CA GLN A 428 12.54 -36.59 -33.32
C GLN A 428 12.32 -36.07 -31.89
N GLN A 429 11.45 -35.07 -31.69
CA GLN A 429 11.11 -34.62 -30.34
C GLN A 429 10.48 -35.76 -29.51
N PRO A 430 10.83 -35.91 -28.22
CA PRO A 430 10.33 -36.98 -27.38
C PRO A 430 8.79 -37.05 -27.29
N SER A 431 8.11 -35.91 -27.29
CA SER A 431 6.64 -35.81 -27.32
C SER A 431 6.05 -36.39 -28.61
N CYS A 432 6.60 -36.03 -29.78
CA CYS A 432 6.22 -36.57 -31.08
C CYS A 432 6.36 -38.10 -31.11
N LEU A 433 7.51 -38.62 -30.67
CA LEU A 433 7.77 -40.06 -30.61
C LEU A 433 6.79 -40.79 -29.68
N LEU A 434 6.45 -40.18 -28.54
CA LEU A 434 5.49 -40.76 -27.60
C LEU A 434 4.07 -40.79 -28.18
N ILE A 435 3.65 -39.71 -28.86
CA ILE A 435 2.34 -39.65 -29.54
C ILE A 435 2.25 -40.69 -30.66
N VAL A 436 3.29 -40.81 -31.49
CA VAL A 436 3.39 -41.81 -32.56
C VAL A 436 3.32 -43.22 -31.99
N ARG A 437 4.05 -43.49 -30.90
CA ARG A 437 3.96 -44.77 -30.19
C ARG A 437 2.52 -45.05 -29.74
N CYS A 438 1.81 -44.09 -29.15
CA CYS A 438 0.43 -44.31 -28.72
C CYS A 438 -0.53 -44.56 -29.90
N LEU A 439 -0.39 -43.82 -31.01
CA LEU A 439 -1.18 -44.02 -32.24
C LEU A 439 -1.04 -45.46 -32.77
N ILE A 440 0.20 -45.94 -32.79
CA ILE A 440 0.56 -47.26 -33.28
C ILE A 440 0.04 -48.35 -32.31
N PHE A 441 0.41 -48.26 -31.03
CA PHE A 441 0.30 -49.37 -30.08
C PHE A 441 -0.95 -49.34 -29.18
N GLN A 442 -1.43 -48.17 -28.73
CA GLN A 442 -2.45 -48.09 -27.67
C GLN A 442 -3.91 -48.11 -28.15
N ASN A 443 -4.21 -47.60 -29.35
CA ASN A 443 -5.55 -47.74 -29.95
C ASN A 443 -5.90 -49.18 -30.40
N SER A 444 -5.11 -50.18 -30.00
CA SER A 444 -5.33 -51.62 -30.26
C SER A 444 -5.91 -52.34 -29.03
N THR A 445 -6.88 -51.74 -28.34
CA THR A 445 -7.48 -52.28 -27.10
C THR A 445 -8.42 -53.47 -27.31
N ARG A 446 -8.70 -53.89 -28.55
CA ARG A 446 -9.27 -55.23 -28.75
C ARG A 446 -8.17 -56.25 -28.51
N GLN A 447 -8.41 -57.21 -27.61
CA GLN A 447 -7.52 -58.34 -27.34
C GLN A 447 -7.15 -59.02 -28.66
N LEU A 448 -6.03 -58.61 -29.22
CA LEU A 448 -5.48 -59.08 -30.47
C LEU A 448 -4.09 -59.60 -30.13
N ASN A 449 -3.78 -60.80 -30.63
CA ASN A 449 -2.49 -61.43 -30.40
C ASN A 449 -1.39 -60.52 -30.98
N THR A 450 -0.13 -60.76 -30.57
CA THR A 450 1.01 -59.92 -30.98
C THR A 450 1.11 -59.72 -32.51
N ALA A 451 0.78 -60.73 -33.32
CA ALA A 451 0.82 -60.65 -34.78
C ALA A 451 -0.23 -59.69 -35.37
N ASP A 452 -1.43 -59.63 -34.80
CA ASP A 452 -2.47 -58.69 -35.22
C ASP A 452 -2.13 -57.25 -34.82
N LYS A 453 -1.48 -57.06 -33.66
CA LYS A 453 -0.92 -55.77 -33.26
C LYS A 453 0.20 -55.34 -34.19
N THR A 454 1.07 -56.26 -34.60
CA THR A 454 2.15 -56.01 -35.56
C THR A 454 1.59 -55.70 -36.96
N LYS A 455 0.57 -56.43 -37.42
CA LYS A 455 -0.10 -56.16 -38.71
C LYS A 455 -0.79 -54.80 -38.71
N GLY A 456 -1.59 -54.50 -37.68
CA GLY A 456 -2.22 -53.20 -37.52
C GLY A 456 -1.21 -52.06 -37.35
N LEU A 457 -0.02 -52.34 -36.81
CA LEU A 457 1.10 -51.38 -36.75
C LEU A 457 1.65 -51.08 -38.16
N PHE A 458 1.84 -52.08 -39.00
CA PHE A 458 2.27 -51.87 -40.39
C PHE A 458 1.21 -51.16 -41.24
N GLU A 459 -0.07 -51.51 -41.08
CA GLU A 459 -1.19 -50.81 -41.75
C GLU A 459 -1.26 -49.34 -41.33
N LYS A 460 -1.17 -49.04 -40.02
CA LYS A 460 -1.16 -47.66 -39.52
C LYS A 460 0.07 -46.87 -39.92
N LEU A 461 1.25 -47.51 -40.00
CA LEU A 461 2.46 -46.85 -40.48
C LEU A 461 2.34 -46.47 -41.96
N ASN A 462 1.77 -47.35 -42.79
CA ASN A 462 1.48 -47.04 -44.19
C ASN A 462 0.45 -45.90 -44.33
N ASP A 463 -0.64 -45.93 -43.56
CA ASP A 463 -1.65 -44.86 -43.58
C ASP A 463 -1.07 -43.51 -43.12
N PHE A 464 -0.18 -43.55 -42.12
CA PHE A 464 0.49 -42.36 -41.60
C PHE A 464 1.50 -41.79 -42.61
N ASP A 465 2.31 -42.64 -43.22
CA ASP A 465 3.25 -42.29 -44.29
C ASP A 465 2.51 -41.66 -45.48
N GLN A 466 1.39 -42.26 -45.90
CA GLN A 466 0.56 -41.74 -46.97
C GLN A 466 -0.03 -40.35 -46.63
N SER A 467 -0.55 -40.16 -45.41
CA SER A 467 -1.11 -38.87 -44.97
C SER A 467 -0.05 -37.76 -44.81
N LEU A 468 1.19 -38.11 -44.47
CA LEU A 468 2.29 -37.15 -44.32
C LEU A 468 2.87 -36.77 -45.69
N CYS A 469 3.00 -37.76 -46.58
CA CYS A 469 3.39 -37.57 -47.97
C CYS A 469 2.35 -36.76 -48.77
N GLU A 470 1.05 -36.95 -48.53
CA GLU A 470 -0.02 -36.16 -49.19
C GLU A 470 -0.01 -34.69 -48.77
N LYS A 471 0.30 -34.38 -47.50
CA LYS A 471 0.36 -33.00 -46.99
C LYS A 471 1.64 -32.24 -47.34
N ASN A 472 2.75 -32.95 -47.52
CA ASN A 472 4.06 -32.36 -47.82
C ASN A 472 4.48 -32.57 -49.29
N ASN A 473 3.53 -32.96 -50.17
CA ASN A 473 3.82 -33.14 -51.59
C ASN A 473 4.14 -31.78 -52.23
N PRO A 474 5.36 -31.55 -52.74
CA PRO A 474 5.73 -30.28 -53.38
C PRO A 474 4.89 -29.95 -54.62
N ALA A 475 4.13 -30.92 -55.14
CA ALA A 475 3.23 -30.76 -56.29
C ALA A 475 1.84 -30.19 -55.94
N ALA A 476 1.55 -29.92 -54.66
CA ALA A 476 0.25 -29.39 -54.20
C ALA A 476 0.30 -27.92 -53.72
N ILE A 477 1.40 -27.20 -53.97
CA ILE A 477 1.54 -25.73 -53.78
C ILE A 477 1.56 -25.05 -55.14
#